data_AF-A0A3B0VNS4-F1
#
_entry.id   AF-A0A3B0VNS4-F1
#
_cell.length_a   1.000
_cell.length_b   1.000
_cell.length_c   1.000
_cell.angle_alpha   90.00
_cell.angle_beta   90.00
_cell.angle_gamma   90.00
#
_symmetry.space_group_name_H-M   'P 1'
#
loop_
_entity.id
_entity.type
_entity.pdbx_description
1 polymer ?
#
loop_
_entity_poly.entity_id
_entity_poly.type
_entity_poly.pdbx_seq_one_letter_code
_entity_poly.pdbx_strand_id
1 'polypeptide(L)'
;MIQDRNAPCQLTSVGSMFTLFFSEKPVKDYKGAAACDLEKFSAYFTRMLKNGIFLPPSQFESAFMGLAHSKADISDTLTAVDKSLKGL
;
A
#
# COMPACT_ATOMS: atom_id res chain seq x y z
N MET A 1 -8.17 5.58 8.69
CA MET A 1 -7.80 5.33 7.27
C MET A 1 -6.36 5.76 7.05
N ILE A 2 -5.67 5.33 5.98
CA ILE A 2 -4.25 5.71 5.71
C ILE A 2 -4.04 7.24 5.72
N GLN A 3 -5.07 8.00 5.35
CA GLN A 3 -5.12 9.46 5.44
C GLN A 3 -4.92 10.01 6.87
N ASP A 4 -5.29 9.25 7.89
CA ASP A 4 -5.15 9.64 9.31
C ASP A 4 -3.72 9.38 9.85
N ARG A 5 -2.86 8.74 9.06
CA ARG A 5 -1.51 8.31 9.48
C ARG A 5 -0.41 9.30 9.11
N ASN A 6 -0.78 10.42 8.48
CA ASN A 6 0.13 11.49 8.03
C ASN A 6 1.34 10.98 7.20
N ALA A 7 1.20 9.82 6.59
CA ALA A 7 2.21 9.24 5.73
C ALA A 7 2.11 9.88 4.33
N PRO A 8 3.24 10.21 3.66
CA PRO A 8 3.24 10.82 2.34
C PRO A 8 2.91 9.79 1.25
N CYS A 9 1.73 9.17 1.36
CA CYS A 9 1.23 8.17 0.44
C CYS A 9 -0.28 8.31 0.20
N GLN A 10 -0.73 7.76 -0.92
CA GLN A 10 -2.12 7.81 -1.39
C GLN A 10 -2.61 6.41 -1.68
N LEU A 11 -3.81 6.09 -1.21
CA LEU A 11 -4.49 4.85 -1.54
C LEU A 11 -5.50 5.12 -2.65
N THR A 12 -5.33 4.46 -3.79
CA THR A 12 -6.31 4.45 -4.87
C THR A 12 -7.00 3.08 -4.87
N SER A 13 -8.32 3.06 -5.04
CA SER A 13 -9.10 1.81 -5.04
C SER A 13 -10.27 1.86 -6.01
N VAL A 14 -10.60 0.70 -6.60
CA VAL A 14 -11.82 0.48 -7.41
C VAL A 14 -12.36 -0.90 -7.07
N GLY A 15 -13.56 -0.98 -6.48
CA GLY A 15 -14.11 -2.25 -5.99
C GLY A 15 -13.19 -2.88 -4.94
N SER A 16 -12.78 -4.13 -5.17
CA SER A 16 -11.85 -4.87 -4.31
C SER A 16 -10.36 -4.66 -4.64
N MET A 17 -10.06 -3.85 -5.66
CA MET A 17 -8.69 -3.53 -6.07
C MET A 17 -8.18 -2.30 -5.35
N PHE A 18 -6.92 -2.30 -4.95
CA PHE A 18 -6.27 -1.12 -4.39
C PHE A 18 -4.77 -1.07 -4.67
N THR A 19 -4.21 0.14 -4.73
CA THR A 19 -2.77 0.39 -4.83
C THR A 19 -2.40 1.53 -3.89
N LEU A 20 -1.32 1.36 -3.13
CA LEU A 20 -0.73 2.41 -2.31
C LEU A 20 0.42 3.06 -3.08
N PHE A 21 0.30 4.34 -3.39
CA PHE A 21 1.30 5.14 -4.08
C PHE A 21 2.04 6.05 -3.10
N PHE A 22 3.37 6.02 -3.09
CA PHE A 22 4.17 6.98 -2.32
C PHE A 22 4.32 8.28 -3.13
N SER A 23 3.35 9.18 -2.97
CA SER A 23 3.27 10.46 -3.67
C SER A 23 2.51 11.48 -2.83
N GLU A 24 2.94 12.73 -2.86
CA GLU A 24 2.20 13.86 -2.26
C GLU A 24 1.08 14.37 -3.18
N LYS A 25 1.15 14.04 -4.48
CA LYS A 25 0.22 14.51 -5.51
C LYS A 25 -0.74 13.40 -5.94
N PRO A 26 -2.01 13.74 -6.25
CA PRO A 26 -2.97 12.81 -6.83
C PRO A 26 -2.41 11.99 -8.01
N VAL A 27 -2.40 10.66 -7.89
CA VAL A 27 -2.02 9.75 -8.98
C VAL A 27 -3.25 9.43 -9.83
N LYS A 28 -3.35 10.05 -11.01
CA LYS A 28 -4.51 9.92 -11.93
C LYS A 28 -4.17 9.36 -13.30
N ASP A 29 -2.89 9.22 -13.59
CA ASP A 29 -2.38 8.75 -14.87
C ASP A 29 -1.03 8.05 -14.68
N TYR A 30 -0.50 7.49 -15.76
CA TYR A 30 0.79 6.82 -15.75
C TYR A 30 1.95 7.75 -15.37
N LYS A 31 1.90 9.02 -15.79
CA LYS A 31 2.96 9.99 -15.47
C LYS A 31 3.05 10.24 -13.97
N GLY A 32 1.91 10.32 -13.29
CA GLY A 32 1.84 10.40 -11.83
C GLY A 32 2.35 9.13 -11.15
N ALA A 33 1.98 7.95 -11.67
CA ALA A 33 2.44 6.67 -11.12
C ALA A 33 3.97 6.51 -11.26
N ALA A 34 4.53 6.87 -12.42
CA ALA A 34 5.96 6.83 -12.70
C ALA A 34 6.78 7.86 -11.90
N ALA A 35 6.13 8.90 -11.35
CA ALA A 35 6.76 9.90 -10.49
C ALA A 35 6.71 9.54 -9.00
N CYS A 36 6.14 8.39 -8.62
CA CYS A 36 6.08 7.94 -7.23
C CYS A 36 7.47 7.53 -6.69
N ASP A 37 7.63 7.62 -5.37
CA ASP A 37 8.86 7.22 -4.68
C ASP A 37 8.99 5.69 -4.60
N LEU A 38 9.77 5.13 -5.53
CA LEU A 38 10.00 3.69 -5.63
C LEU A 38 10.87 3.14 -4.50
N GLU A 39 11.72 3.97 -3.87
CA GLU A 39 12.55 3.54 -2.75
C GLU A 39 11.69 3.33 -1.50
N LYS A 40 10.77 4.27 -1.23
CA LYS A 40 9.78 4.11 -0.16
C LYS A 40 8.85 2.94 -0.42
N PHE A 41 8.41 2.74 -1.67
CA PHE A 41 7.63 1.54 -2.02
C PHE A 41 8.40 0.26 -1.72
N SER A 42 9.66 0.15 -2.15
CA SER A 42 10.50 -1.04 -1.93
C SER A 42 10.71 -1.32 -0.44
N ALA A 43 10.96 -0.27 0.35
CA ALA A 43 11.09 -0.36 1.80
C ALA A 43 9.78 -0.83 2.45
N TYR A 44 8.64 -0.25 2.05
CA TYR A 44 7.33 -0.62 2.53
C TYR A 44 6.97 -2.07 2.17
N PHE A 45 7.15 -2.47 0.92
CA PHE A 45 6.92 -3.84 0.44
C PHE A 45 7.74 -4.85 1.26
N THR A 46 9.03 -4.58 1.44
CA THR A 46 9.92 -5.45 2.22
C THR A 46 9.46 -5.57 3.67
N ARG A 47 8.98 -4.48 4.28
CA ARG A 47 8.45 -4.47 5.65
C ARG A 47 7.12 -5.21 5.75
N MET A 48 6.21 -5.05 4.77
CA MET A 48 4.96 -5.79 4.72
C MET A 48 5.22 -7.30 4.61
N LEU A 49 6.13 -7.70 3.74
CA LEU A 49 6.54 -9.10 3.57
C LEU A 49 7.12 -9.68 4.88
N LYS A 50 7.98 -8.92 5.57
CA LYS A 50 8.52 -9.31 6.88
C LYS A 50 7.45 -9.42 7.98
N ASN A 51 6.36 -8.67 7.87
CA ASN A 51 5.19 -8.76 8.76
C ASN A 51 4.18 -9.84 8.31
N GLY A 52 4.52 -10.68 7.33
CA GLY A 52 3.69 -11.80 6.89
C GLY A 52 2.64 -11.43 5.84
N ILE A 53 2.65 -10.21 5.30
CA ILE A 53 1.69 -9.76 4.28
C ILE A 53 2.38 -9.67 2.93
N PHE A 54 2.01 -10.56 2.02
CA PHE A 54 2.46 -10.51 0.64
C PHE A 54 1.59 -9.54 -0.17
N LEU A 55 2.19 -8.46 -0.64
CA LEU A 55 1.61 -7.54 -1.62
C LEU A 55 2.24 -7.82 -3.00
N PRO A 56 1.63 -7.34 -4.10
CA PRO A 56 2.30 -7.36 -5.40
C PRO A 56 3.67 -6.64 -5.34
N PRO A 57 4.76 -7.23 -5.88
CA PRO A 57 6.11 -6.69 -5.76
C PRO A 57 6.41 -5.58 -6.77
N SER A 58 5.44 -4.70 -7.03
CA SER A 58 5.56 -3.59 -7.99
C SER A 58 4.65 -2.44 -7.59
N GLN A 59 5.18 -1.21 -7.64
CA GLN A 59 4.41 0.03 -7.42
C GLN A 59 3.33 0.22 -8.51
N PHE A 60 3.49 -0.45 -9.65
CA PHE A 60 2.60 -0.35 -10.81
C PHE A 60 1.53 -1.46 -10.82
N GLU A 61 1.42 -2.23 -9.75
CA GLU A 61 0.44 -3.31 -9.59
C GLU A 61 -0.65 -2.96 -8.58
N SER A 62 -1.76 -3.69 -8.67
CA SER A 62 -2.87 -3.62 -7.70
C SER A 62 -2.92 -4.84 -6.82
N ALA A 63 -3.17 -4.62 -5.53
CA ALA A 63 -3.58 -5.67 -4.62
C ALA A 63 -5.07 -5.96 -4.78
N PHE A 64 -5.47 -7.21 -4.55
CA PHE A 64 -6.83 -7.69 -4.73
C PHE A 64 -7.33 -8.34 -3.44
N MET A 65 -8.49 -7.90 -2.95
CA MET A 65 -9.17 -8.60 -1.86
C MET A 65 -9.97 -9.78 -2.40
N GLY A 66 -9.59 -10.99 -1.99
CA GLY A 66 -10.32 -12.22 -2.29
C GLY A 66 -11.36 -12.57 -1.22
N LEU A 67 -12.39 -13.34 -1.58
CA LEU A 67 -13.48 -13.75 -0.68
C LEU A 67 -13.05 -14.64 0.49
N ALA A 68 -11.87 -15.26 0.40
CA ALA A 68 -11.32 -16.09 1.47
C ALA A 68 -10.77 -15.26 2.65
N HIS A 69 -10.51 -13.95 2.46
CA HIS A 69 -10.00 -13.11 3.54
C HIS A 69 -11.04 -12.93 4.64
N SER A 70 -10.65 -13.25 5.85
CA SER A 70 -11.42 -13.03 7.06
C SER A 70 -11.23 -11.60 7.60
N LYS A 71 -12.06 -11.22 8.58
CA LYS A 71 -11.85 -9.97 9.33
C LYS A 71 -10.52 -9.95 10.09
N ALA A 72 -10.02 -11.12 10.51
CA ALA A 72 -8.73 -11.23 11.17
C ALA A 72 -7.60 -10.90 10.19
N ASP A 73 -7.63 -11.46 8.97
CA ASP A 73 -6.64 -11.14 7.93
C ASP A 73 -6.59 -9.64 7.62
N ILE A 74 -7.75 -8.98 7.60
CA ILE A 74 -7.83 -7.52 7.41
C ILE A 74 -7.20 -6.79 8.60
N SER A 75 -7.49 -7.20 9.84
CA SER A 75 -6.94 -6.60 11.05
C SER A 75 -5.41 -6.75 11.15
N ASP A 76 -4.90 -7.94 10.83
CA ASP A 76 -3.48 -8.24 10.80
C ASP A 76 -2.77 -7.45 9.70
N THR A 77 -3.40 -7.33 8.53
CA THR A 77 -2.91 -6.50 7.43
C THR A 77 -2.80 -5.03 7.84
N LEU A 78 -3.83 -4.46 8.47
CA LEU A 78 -3.81 -3.07 8.92
C LEU A 78 -2.70 -2.81 9.97
N THR A 79 -2.49 -3.78 10.87
CA THR A 79 -1.39 -3.75 11.85
C THR A 79 -0.03 -3.79 11.17
N ALA A 80 0.14 -4.63 10.14
CA ALA A 80 1.35 -4.68 9.34
C ALA A 80 1.60 -3.36 8.60
N VAL A 81 0.56 -2.72 8.07
CA VAL A 81 0.64 -1.40 7.43
C VAL A 81 1.14 -0.35 8.43
N ASP A 82 0.62 -0.33 9.66
CA ASP A 82 1.08 0.60 10.71
C ASP A 82 2.57 0.45 10.98
N LYS A 83 3.00 -0.80 11.21
CA LYS A 83 4.41 -1.11 11.48
C LYS A 83 5.30 -0.75 10.30
N SER A 84 4.82 -0.99 9.08
CA SER A 84 5.62 -0.81 7.86
C SER A 84 5.77 0.65 7.46
N LEU A 85 4.75 1.47 7.68
CA LEU A 85 4.78 2.92 7.38
C LEU A 85 5.56 3.73 8.42
N LYS A 86 5.74 3.22 9.65
CA LYS A 86 6.45 3.95 10.70
C LYS A 86 7.88 4.32 10.25
N GLY A 87 8.15 5.63 10.19
CA GLY A 87 9.46 6.16 9.81
C GLY A 87 9.78 6.10 8.30
N LEU A 88 8.76 6.08 7.44
CA LEU A 88 8.85 6.35 5.99
C LEU A 88 8.20 7.71 5.67
#